data_AF-A0A1W1BLL8-F1
#
_entry.id   AF-A0A1W1BLL8-F1
#
_cell.length_a   1.000
_cell.length_b   1.000
_cell.length_c   1.000
_cell.angle_alpha   90.00
_cell.angle_beta   90.00
_cell.angle_gamma   90.00
#
_symmetry.space_group_name_H-M   'P 1'
#
loop_
_entity.id
_entity.type
_entity.pdbx_description
1 polymer ?
#
loop_
_entity_poly.entity_id
_entity_poly.type
_entity_poly.pdbx_seq_one_letter_code
_entity_poly.pdbx_strand_id
1 'polypeptide(L)'
;MRKKFILPIVGFVILGLGTLLNAAMFQSVPAAKAQLLQQGKEKQFCNVCGMNLVMFYKTNYVARVNGKTKQYCSIHCLVEDRDKNHANEQNIKVVAADTLKFIDADKAYFVVGSSKKGTMSMVSKYAFSSLDAASRFAAKFGGVVTDFNGAIEAAKEDFAKDSHMIGKKQHKMSQMGAMIYAKKCQKTDEKFDSVAAAKAFVISHKICKDLNPKALQAVGLYLKNR
;
A
#
# COMPACT_ATOMS: atom_id res chain seq x y z
N MET A 1 -50.08 -15.42 58.33
CA MET A 1 -50.14 -15.28 56.86
C MET A 1 -49.30 -14.09 56.42
N ARG A 2 -48.66 -14.19 55.24
CA ARG A 2 -47.68 -13.28 54.59
C ARG A 2 -46.19 -13.58 54.86
N LYS A 3 -45.65 -14.52 54.07
CA LYS A 3 -44.20 -14.73 53.86
C LYS A 3 -43.65 -13.54 53.06
N LYS A 4 -42.65 -12.83 53.60
CA LYS A 4 -41.86 -11.85 52.84
C LYS A 4 -40.66 -12.58 52.24
N PHE A 5 -40.68 -12.77 50.92
CA PHE A 5 -39.54 -13.23 50.15
C PHE A 5 -38.59 -12.03 49.93
N ILE A 6 -37.36 -12.14 50.43
CA ILE A 6 -36.27 -11.22 50.11
C ILE A 6 -35.48 -11.88 48.98
N LEU A 7 -35.49 -11.26 47.79
CA LEU A 7 -34.74 -11.71 46.62
C LEU A 7 -33.37 -11.01 46.61
N PRO A 8 -32.23 -11.71 46.42
CA PRO A 8 -30.93 -11.06 46.40
C PRO A 8 -30.71 -10.38 45.04
N ILE A 9 -30.22 -9.14 45.07
CA ILE A 9 -29.80 -8.39 43.89
C ILE A 9 -28.49 -9.01 43.40
N VAL A 10 -28.57 -9.80 42.32
CA VAL A 10 -27.39 -10.27 41.59
C VAL A 10 -26.91 -9.13 40.70
N GLY A 11 -25.81 -8.48 41.12
CA GLY A 11 -25.13 -7.46 40.33
C GLY A 11 -24.48 -8.08 39.09
N PHE A 12 -25.09 -7.86 37.93
CA PHE A 12 -24.46 -8.16 36.64
C PHE A 12 -23.41 -7.09 36.34
N VAL A 13 -22.15 -7.38 36.70
CA VAL A 13 -21.00 -6.67 36.14
C VAL A 13 -20.91 -7.07 34.67
N ILE A 14 -21.41 -6.20 33.80
CA ILE A 14 -21.20 -6.33 32.35
C ILE A 14 -19.72 -6.04 32.11
N LEU A 15 -18.91 -7.10 32.15
CA LEU A 15 -17.56 -7.09 31.60
C LEU A 15 -17.71 -6.77 30.11
N GLY A 16 -17.52 -5.50 29.75
CA GLY A 16 -17.49 -5.05 28.37
C GLY A 16 -16.37 -5.79 27.65
N LEU A 17 -16.75 -6.84 26.93
CA LEU A 17 -15.87 -7.57 26.01
C LEU A 17 -15.61 -6.63 24.82
N GLY A 18 -14.72 -5.65 25.03
CA GLY A 18 -14.21 -4.80 23.97
C GLY A 18 -13.41 -5.67 23.02
N THR A 19 -14.04 -6.13 21.94
CA THR A 19 -13.35 -6.79 20.84
C THR A 19 -12.30 -5.82 20.33
N LEU A 20 -11.03 -6.16 20.55
CA LEU A 20 -9.88 -5.58 19.85
C LEU A 20 -10.00 -5.93 18.37
N LEU A 21 -10.89 -5.23 17.66
CA LEU A 21 -10.95 -5.20 16.21
C LEU A 21 -9.60 -4.68 15.75
N ASN A 22 -8.75 -5.60 15.28
CA ASN A 22 -7.54 -5.29 14.54
C ASN A 22 -7.94 -4.35 13.39
N ALA A 23 -7.76 -3.04 13.58
CA ALA A 23 -8.26 -2.04 12.66
C ALA A 23 -7.59 -2.27 11.30
N ALA A 24 -8.36 -2.74 10.32
CA ALA A 24 -7.88 -2.99 8.97
C ALA A 24 -7.25 -1.69 8.41
N MET A 25 -6.08 -1.82 7.77
CA MET A 25 -5.40 -0.68 7.14
C MET A 25 -6.35 -0.03 6.13
N PHE A 26 -6.50 1.30 6.21
CA PHE A 26 -7.42 2.02 5.33
C PHE A 26 -7.10 1.81 3.85
N GLN A 27 -5.82 1.65 3.51
CA GLN A 27 -5.31 1.43 2.16
C GLN A 27 -5.74 0.10 1.54
N SER A 28 -5.97 -0.92 2.37
CA SER A 28 -6.18 -2.29 1.93
C SER A 28 -7.63 -2.56 1.52
N VAL A 29 -7.78 -3.49 0.59
CA VAL A 29 -9.09 -4.02 0.17
C VAL A 29 -9.02 -5.55 0.10
N PRO A 30 -10.17 -6.25 0.21
CA PRO A 30 -10.24 -7.66 -0.16
C PRO A 30 -9.80 -7.86 -1.61
N ALA A 31 -9.08 -8.95 -1.90
CA ALA A 31 -8.54 -9.21 -3.24
C ALA A 31 -9.59 -9.19 -4.35
N ALA A 32 -10.81 -9.68 -4.07
CA ALA A 32 -11.93 -9.67 -5.01
C ALA A 32 -12.41 -8.27 -5.43
N LYS A 33 -12.06 -7.22 -4.66
CA LYS A 33 -12.39 -5.81 -4.97
C LYS A 33 -11.25 -5.07 -5.68
N ALA A 34 -10.07 -5.69 -5.80
CA ALA A 34 -8.92 -5.06 -6.43
C ALA A 34 -8.85 -5.41 -7.92
N GLN A 35 -8.71 -4.40 -8.76
CA GLN A 35 -8.41 -4.57 -10.17
C GLN A 35 -6.91 -4.34 -10.43
N LEU A 36 -6.21 -5.32 -10.97
CA LEU A 36 -4.82 -5.17 -11.39
C LEU A 36 -4.79 -5.01 -12.91
N LEU A 37 -4.31 -3.86 -13.39
CA LEU A 37 -4.20 -3.55 -14.82
C LEU A 37 -2.82 -3.92 -15.38
N GLN A 38 -1.81 -4.02 -14.51
CA GLN A 38 -0.51 -4.58 -14.86
C GLN A 38 -0.64 -6.07 -15.21
N GLN A 39 0.18 -6.52 -16.15
CA GLN A 39 0.19 -7.91 -16.63
C GLN A 39 1.48 -8.64 -16.25
N GLY A 40 1.51 -9.95 -16.51
CA GLY A 40 2.68 -10.80 -16.28
C GLY A 40 2.81 -11.33 -14.86
N LYS A 41 3.92 -12.03 -14.59
CA LYS A 41 4.20 -12.71 -13.31
C LYS A 41 4.33 -11.72 -12.14
N GLU A 42 4.69 -10.48 -12.44
CA GLU A 42 4.90 -9.40 -11.46
C GLU A 42 3.63 -8.61 -11.13
N LYS A 43 2.48 -8.91 -11.77
CA LYS A 43 1.25 -8.08 -11.73
C LYS A 43 0.72 -7.71 -10.34
N GLN A 44 1.12 -8.44 -9.30
CA GLN A 44 0.71 -8.17 -7.92
C GLN A 44 1.58 -7.13 -7.20
N PHE A 45 2.68 -6.70 -7.81
CA PHE A 45 3.72 -5.89 -7.16
C PHE A 45 3.93 -4.57 -7.90
N CYS A 46 4.10 -3.52 -7.10
CA CYS A 46 4.50 -2.20 -7.57
C CYS A 46 5.81 -2.30 -8.36
N ASN A 47 5.87 -1.69 -9.55
CA ASN A 47 7.06 -1.74 -10.41
C ASN A 47 8.31 -1.11 -9.76
N VAL A 48 8.11 -0.21 -8.81
CA VAL A 48 9.20 0.58 -8.21
C VAL A 48 9.68 -0.06 -6.91
N CYS A 49 8.80 -0.20 -5.92
CA CYS A 49 9.19 -0.67 -4.58
C CYS A 49 8.88 -2.16 -4.32
N GLY A 50 8.21 -2.84 -5.25
CA GLY A 50 7.81 -4.24 -5.11
C GLY A 50 6.68 -4.51 -4.11
N MET A 51 6.12 -3.49 -3.44
CA MET A 51 5.02 -3.67 -2.47
C MET A 51 3.76 -4.22 -3.14
N ASN A 52 2.95 -4.95 -2.37
CA ASN A 52 1.74 -5.61 -2.88
C ASN A 52 0.65 -4.58 -3.23
N LEU A 53 0.22 -4.56 -4.50
CA LEU A 53 -0.75 -3.58 -5.03
C LEU A 53 -2.16 -3.74 -4.45
N VAL A 54 -2.54 -4.93 -3.99
CA VAL A 54 -3.85 -5.17 -3.34
C VAL A 54 -3.83 -4.66 -1.89
N MET A 55 -2.71 -4.84 -1.20
CA MET A 55 -2.53 -4.35 0.18
C MET A 55 -2.56 -2.82 0.25
N PHE A 56 -2.11 -2.12 -0.79
CA PHE A 56 -2.08 -0.65 -0.84
C PHE A 56 -3.02 -0.08 -1.91
N TYR A 57 -4.12 -0.78 -2.17
CA TYR A 57 -4.96 -0.53 -3.35
C TYR A 57 -5.53 0.88 -3.46
N LYS A 58 -5.98 1.49 -2.35
CA LYS A 58 -6.58 2.83 -2.38
C LYS A 58 -5.61 3.97 -2.66
N THR A 59 -4.31 3.67 -2.79
CA THR A 59 -3.28 4.63 -3.21
C THR A 59 -2.65 4.24 -4.55
N ASN A 60 -3.24 3.27 -5.26
CA ASN A 60 -2.67 2.80 -6.52
C ASN A 60 -2.79 3.83 -7.64
N TYR A 61 -1.76 3.87 -8.47
CA TYR A 61 -1.74 4.55 -9.76
C TYR A 61 -1.43 3.54 -10.86
N VAL A 62 -1.91 3.83 -12.06
CA VAL A 62 -1.49 3.18 -13.29
C VAL A 62 -0.99 4.25 -14.24
N ALA A 63 0.03 3.93 -15.01
CA ALA A 63 0.46 4.75 -16.13
C ALA A 63 0.89 3.88 -17.29
N ARG A 64 0.88 4.48 -18.48
CA ARG A 64 1.41 3.89 -19.68
C ARG A 64 2.84 4.40 -19.88
N VAL A 65 3.82 3.49 -19.86
CA VAL A 65 5.25 3.79 -19.98
C VAL A 65 5.86 2.82 -21.00
N ASN A 66 6.51 3.34 -22.04
CA ASN A 66 7.24 2.56 -23.06
C ASN A 66 6.50 1.32 -23.57
N GLY A 67 5.30 1.47 -24.13
CA GLY A 67 4.60 0.29 -24.65
C GLY A 67 3.93 -0.60 -23.57
N LYS A 68 4.01 -0.28 -22.25
CA LYS A 68 3.48 -1.14 -21.18
C LYS A 68 2.71 -0.39 -20.10
N THR A 69 1.71 -1.06 -19.50
CA THR A 69 1.01 -0.58 -18.31
C THR A 69 1.85 -0.89 -17.08
N LYS A 70 2.25 0.15 -16.34
CA LYS A 70 2.89 0.05 -15.03
C LYS A 70 1.89 0.37 -13.92
N GLN A 71 2.01 -0.30 -12.79
CA GLN A 71 1.24 -0.03 -11.58
C GLN A 71 2.14 0.35 -10.41
N TYR A 72 1.70 1.39 -9.69
CA TYR A 72 2.40 1.97 -8.56
C TYR A 72 1.52 1.86 -7.32
N CYS A 73 2.10 1.53 -6.17
CA CYS A 73 1.35 1.46 -4.92
C CYS A 73 1.04 2.84 -4.31
N SER A 74 1.66 3.90 -4.81
CA SER A 74 1.51 5.27 -4.30
C SER A 74 1.98 6.30 -5.32
N ILE A 75 1.58 7.55 -5.11
CA ILE A 75 2.07 8.70 -5.89
C ILE A 75 3.58 8.94 -5.68
N HIS A 76 4.13 8.60 -4.50
CA HIS A 76 5.57 8.63 -4.28
C HIS A 76 6.31 7.70 -5.25
N CYS A 77 5.80 6.48 -5.48
CA CYS A 77 6.39 5.57 -6.46
C CYS A 77 6.18 6.04 -7.90
N LEU A 78 5.08 6.73 -8.21
CA LEU A 78 4.88 7.35 -9.51
C LEU A 78 5.95 8.44 -9.75
N VAL A 79 6.13 9.35 -8.81
CA VAL A 79 7.16 10.41 -8.86
C VAL A 79 8.57 9.81 -8.90
N GLU A 80 8.84 8.74 -8.15
CA GLU A 80 10.14 8.07 -8.19
C GLU A 80 10.46 7.47 -9.57
N ASP A 81 9.49 6.84 -10.24
CA ASP A 81 9.70 6.28 -11.58
C ASP A 81 9.98 7.38 -12.61
N ARG A 82 9.25 8.50 -12.52
CA ARG A 82 9.50 9.69 -13.33
C ARG A 82 10.91 10.23 -13.15
N ASP A 83 11.27 10.52 -11.91
CA ASP A 83 12.44 11.34 -11.62
C ASP A 83 13.74 10.54 -11.63
N LYS A 84 13.70 9.27 -11.18
CA LYS A 84 14.90 8.41 -11.11
C LYS A 84 15.04 7.45 -12.27
N ASN A 85 13.93 6.96 -12.83
CA ASN A 85 13.95 6.01 -13.95
C ASN A 85 13.58 6.67 -15.29
N HIS A 86 13.40 8.00 -15.30
CA HIS A 86 13.05 8.79 -16.48
C HIS A 86 11.82 8.25 -17.23
N ALA A 87 10.86 7.73 -16.46
CA ALA A 87 9.61 7.22 -17.02
C ALA A 87 8.80 8.37 -17.62
N ASN A 88 8.45 8.25 -18.90
CA ASN A 88 7.49 9.14 -19.53
C ASN A 88 6.08 8.57 -19.35
N GLU A 89 5.42 8.93 -18.24
CA GLU A 89 4.08 8.43 -17.93
C GLU A 89 3.01 9.11 -18.77
N GLN A 90 2.17 8.29 -19.39
CA GLN A 90 1.00 8.75 -20.14
C GLN A 90 -0.27 8.11 -19.56
N ASN A 91 -1.42 8.76 -19.76
CA ASN A 91 -2.74 8.25 -19.35
C ASN A 91 -2.77 7.81 -17.87
N ILE A 92 -2.30 8.69 -16.99
CA ILE A 92 -2.22 8.38 -15.55
C ILE A 92 -3.64 8.23 -15.01
N LYS A 93 -3.91 7.10 -14.34
CA LYS A 93 -5.15 6.88 -13.61
C LYS A 93 -4.84 6.53 -12.17
N VAL A 94 -5.77 6.87 -11.28
CA VAL A 94 -5.65 6.65 -9.84
C VAL A 94 -6.87 5.88 -9.33
N VAL A 95 -6.69 5.04 -8.31
CA VAL A 95 -7.82 4.44 -7.59
C VAL A 95 -8.51 5.50 -6.73
N ALA A 96 -9.78 5.78 -7.01
CA ALA A 96 -10.62 6.60 -6.15
C ALA A 96 -11.01 5.81 -4.89
N ALA A 97 -10.66 6.31 -3.70
CA ALA A 97 -10.78 5.60 -2.43
C ALA A 97 -12.24 5.32 -2.00
N ASP A 98 -13.18 6.10 -2.50
CA ASP A 98 -14.63 5.99 -2.29
C ASP A 98 -15.29 4.91 -3.16
N THR A 99 -14.85 4.74 -4.40
CA THR A 99 -15.48 3.80 -5.37
C THR A 99 -14.64 2.57 -5.68
N LEU A 100 -13.34 2.58 -5.33
CA LEU A 100 -12.33 1.57 -5.66
C LEU A 100 -12.08 1.38 -7.16
N LYS A 101 -12.55 2.31 -8.01
CA LYS A 101 -12.34 2.30 -9.46
C LYS A 101 -11.14 3.14 -9.86
N PHE A 102 -10.47 2.75 -10.93
CA PHE A 102 -9.50 3.62 -11.60
C PHE A 102 -10.23 4.73 -12.35
N ILE A 103 -9.87 5.97 -12.05
CA ILE A 103 -10.33 7.17 -12.74
C ILE A 103 -9.13 7.96 -13.27
N ASP A 104 -9.36 8.77 -14.31
CA ASP A 104 -8.38 9.73 -14.80
C ASP A 104 -7.86 10.60 -13.65
N ALA A 105 -6.55 10.65 -13.46
CA ALA A 105 -5.95 11.37 -12.34
C ALA A 105 -6.25 12.87 -12.42
N ASP A 106 -6.27 13.44 -13.63
CA ASP A 106 -6.56 14.87 -13.86
C ASP A 106 -8.01 15.24 -13.52
N LYS A 107 -8.90 14.25 -13.38
CA LYS A 107 -10.31 14.43 -13.02
C LYS A 107 -10.63 14.05 -11.57
N ALA A 108 -9.63 13.60 -10.82
CA ALA A 108 -9.79 13.18 -9.44
C ALA A 108 -9.62 14.36 -8.47
N TYR A 109 -10.26 14.24 -7.30
CA TYR A 109 -10.04 15.14 -6.18
C TYR A 109 -9.19 14.44 -5.14
N PHE A 110 -8.20 15.12 -4.59
CA PHE A 110 -7.25 14.55 -3.65
C PHE A 110 -7.43 15.14 -2.27
N VAL A 111 -7.30 14.32 -1.22
CA VAL A 111 -7.12 14.79 0.14
C VAL A 111 -5.68 14.52 0.57
N VAL A 112 -4.95 15.59 0.85
CA VAL A 112 -3.56 15.58 1.29
C VAL A 112 -3.47 15.81 2.79
N GLY A 113 -2.70 15.00 3.50
CA GLY A 113 -2.40 15.20 4.92
C GLY A 113 -3.53 14.80 5.88
N SER A 114 -4.37 13.82 5.50
CA SER A 114 -5.35 13.26 6.43
C SER A 114 -4.70 12.41 7.53
N SER A 115 -5.45 12.16 8.61
CA SER A 115 -5.09 11.24 9.70
C SER A 115 -4.97 9.76 9.27
N LYS A 116 -5.42 9.40 8.06
CA LYS A 116 -5.15 8.06 7.50
C LYS A 116 -3.72 8.00 7.00
N LYS A 117 -2.99 6.93 7.35
CA LYS A 117 -1.58 6.76 6.96
C LYS A 117 -1.42 6.83 5.44
N GLY A 118 -0.32 7.37 4.94
CA GLY A 118 0.04 7.28 3.52
C GLY A 118 0.57 5.90 3.12
N THR A 119 0.87 5.74 1.83
CA THR A 119 1.66 4.61 1.31
C THR A 119 2.96 5.17 0.76
N MET A 120 4.10 4.66 1.25
CA MET A 120 5.42 5.19 0.90
C MET A 120 5.57 6.70 1.14
N SER A 121 4.82 7.25 2.09
CA SER A 121 4.89 8.66 2.45
C SER A 121 4.35 8.90 3.86
N MET A 122 4.90 9.89 4.53
CA MET A 122 4.39 10.37 5.82
C MET A 122 3.10 11.20 5.66
N VAL A 123 2.99 11.99 4.58
CA VAL A 123 1.81 12.80 4.28
C VAL A 123 0.91 12.04 3.32
N SER A 124 -0.28 11.66 3.79
CA SER A 124 -1.22 10.87 2.99
C SER A 124 -1.77 11.64 1.80
N LYS A 125 -2.06 10.93 0.70
CA LYS A 125 -2.55 11.49 -0.57
C LYS A 125 -3.56 10.50 -1.16
N TYR A 126 -4.84 10.72 -0.90
CA TYR A 126 -5.92 9.83 -1.34
C TYR A 126 -6.78 10.51 -2.39
N ALA A 127 -7.04 9.82 -3.50
CA ALA A 127 -7.93 10.29 -4.55
C ALA A 127 -9.39 9.92 -4.27
N PHE A 128 -10.31 10.72 -4.80
CA PHE A 128 -11.76 10.56 -4.69
C PHE A 128 -12.41 10.91 -6.02
N SER A 129 -13.54 10.27 -6.30
CA SER A 129 -14.26 10.43 -7.57
C SER A 129 -15.02 11.74 -7.71
N SER A 130 -15.22 12.48 -6.61
CA SER A 130 -15.93 13.76 -6.59
C SER A 130 -15.44 14.66 -5.46
N LEU A 131 -15.66 15.97 -5.62
CA LEU A 131 -15.37 16.98 -4.61
C LEU A 131 -16.11 16.68 -3.30
N ASP A 132 -17.38 16.30 -3.40
CA ASP A 132 -18.23 15.97 -2.25
C ASP A 132 -17.68 14.76 -1.45
N ALA A 133 -17.21 13.70 -2.13
CA ALA A 133 -16.55 12.58 -1.47
C ALA A 133 -15.23 12.99 -0.78
N ALA A 134 -14.41 13.81 -1.45
CA ALA A 134 -13.17 14.33 -0.87
C ALA A 134 -13.43 15.21 0.35
N SER A 135 -14.38 16.15 0.26
CA SER A 135 -14.75 17.06 1.35
C SER A 135 -15.30 16.31 2.56
N ARG A 136 -16.14 15.28 2.36
CA ARG A 136 -16.57 14.42 3.47
C ARG A 136 -15.41 13.68 4.14
N PHE A 137 -14.47 13.18 3.35
CA PHE A 137 -13.31 12.50 3.89
C PHE A 137 -12.42 13.47 4.69
N ALA A 138 -12.16 14.67 4.15
CA ALA A 138 -11.40 15.72 4.81
C ALA A 138 -12.09 16.21 6.10
N ALA A 139 -13.41 16.40 6.08
CA ALA A 139 -14.17 16.77 7.29
C ALA A 139 -14.05 15.71 8.40
N LYS A 140 -14.00 14.42 8.03
CA LYS A 140 -13.93 13.31 8.99
C LYS A 140 -12.50 13.03 9.48
N PHE A 141 -11.50 13.16 8.61
CA PHE A 141 -10.14 12.69 8.88
C PHE A 141 -9.07 13.79 8.83
N GLY A 142 -9.48 15.04 8.59
CA GLY A 142 -8.58 16.15 8.30
C GLY A 142 -7.95 16.06 6.91
N GLY A 143 -7.02 16.98 6.65
CA GLY A 143 -6.34 17.14 5.37
C GLY A 143 -6.97 18.21 4.49
N VAL A 144 -6.28 18.53 3.41
CA VAL A 144 -6.64 19.60 2.47
C VAL A 144 -7.09 18.96 1.15
N VAL A 145 -8.23 19.42 0.64
CA VAL A 145 -8.72 19.00 -0.68
C VAL A 145 -7.96 19.78 -1.77
N THR A 146 -7.46 19.07 -2.77
CA THR A 146 -6.73 19.63 -3.91
C THR A 146 -6.94 18.79 -5.17
N ASP A 147 -6.34 19.17 -6.28
CA ASP A 147 -6.35 18.44 -7.55
C ASP A 147 -5.11 17.54 -7.68
N PHE A 148 -4.91 16.95 -8.86
CA PHE A 148 -3.76 16.08 -9.09
C PHE A 148 -2.42 16.82 -9.03
N ASN A 149 -2.36 18.06 -9.53
CA ASN A 149 -1.15 18.86 -9.49
C ASN A 149 -0.74 19.15 -8.04
N GLY A 150 -1.69 19.58 -7.19
CA GLY A 150 -1.41 19.78 -5.77
C GLY A 150 -0.98 18.51 -5.05
N ALA A 151 -1.53 17.34 -5.42
CA ALA A 151 -1.07 16.06 -4.88
C ALA A 151 0.36 15.70 -5.33
N ILE A 152 0.73 15.99 -6.58
CA ILE A 152 2.09 15.79 -7.11
C ILE A 152 3.08 16.73 -6.41
N GLU A 153 2.75 18.01 -6.25
CA GLU A 153 3.61 18.97 -5.57
C GLU A 153 3.84 18.58 -4.10
N ALA A 154 2.78 18.19 -3.39
CA ALA A 154 2.90 17.65 -2.04
C ALA A 154 3.76 16.35 -1.99
N ALA A 155 3.83 15.58 -3.08
CA ALA A 155 4.63 14.36 -3.15
C ALA A 155 6.09 14.63 -3.48
N LYS A 156 6.38 15.74 -4.18
CA LYS A 156 7.73 16.23 -4.43
C LYS A 156 8.31 16.88 -3.17
N GLU A 157 7.51 17.66 -2.45
CA GLU A 157 7.92 18.35 -1.23
C GLU A 157 8.43 17.37 -0.16
N ASP A 158 7.72 16.24 0.04
CA ASP A 158 8.13 15.22 1.01
C ASP A 158 9.08 14.16 0.45
N PHE A 159 9.35 14.17 -0.87
CA PHE A 159 10.05 13.10 -1.58
C PHE A 159 11.40 12.74 -0.98
N ALA A 160 12.25 13.75 -0.70
CA ALA A 160 13.60 13.53 -0.20
C ALA A 160 13.59 12.88 1.19
N LYS A 161 12.72 13.37 2.08
CA LYS A 161 12.60 12.86 3.45
C LYS A 161 12.00 11.46 3.45
N ASP A 162 10.95 11.23 2.66
CA ASP A 162 10.32 9.93 2.53
C ASP A 162 11.28 8.91 1.91
N SER A 163 11.99 9.28 0.83
CA SER A 163 13.00 8.44 0.18
C SER A 163 14.09 7.99 1.16
N HIS A 164 14.61 8.91 1.98
CA HIS A 164 15.62 8.58 2.99
C HIS A 164 15.10 7.57 4.01
N MET A 165 13.89 7.81 4.54
CA MET A 165 13.28 6.92 5.53
C MET A 165 12.92 5.55 4.93
N ILE A 166 12.45 5.52 3.70
CA ILE A 166 12.16 4.31 2.94
C ILE A 166 13.45 3.52 2.72
N GLY A 167 14.52 4.18 2.25
CA GLY A 167 15.82 3.54 2.03
C GLY A 167 16.36 2.88 3.30
N LYS A 168 16.32 3.58 4.44
CA LYS A 168 16.69 3.01 5.74
C LYS A 168 15.84 1.79 6.12
N LYS A 169 14.52 1.85 5.91
CA LYS A 169 13.60 0.73 6.19
C LYS A 169 13.86 -0.46 5.27
N GLN A 170 14.02 -0.20 3.98
CA GLN A 170 14.29 -1.24 2.98
C GLN A 170 15.66 -1.90 3.20
N HIS A 171 16.69 -1.14 3.58
CA HIS A 171 18.00 -1.69 3.93
C HIS A 171 17.90 -2.68 5.11
N LYS A 172 17.28 -2.26 6.23
CA LYS A 172 17.05 -3.15 7.38
C LYS A 172 16.21 -4.38 6.99
N MET A 173 15.18 -4.17 6.16
CA MET A 173 14.32 -5.25 5.69
C MET A 173 15.06 -6.21 4.73
N SER A 174 16.02 -5.73 3.94
CA SER A 174 16.91 -6.54 3.11
C SER A 174 17.82 -7.44 3.95
N GLN A 175 18.40 -6.90 5.04
CA GLN A 175 19.20 -7.71 5.99
C GLN A 175 18.36 -8.83 6.62
N MET A 176 17.11 -8.52 7.01
CA MET A 176 16.16 -9.54 7.45
C MET A 176 15.84 -10.54 6.34
N GLY A 177 15.72 -10.07 5.10
CA GLY A 177 15.54 -10.90 3.91
C GLY A 177 16.65 -11.92 3.72
N ALA A 178 17.92 -11.52 3.91
CA ALA A 178 19.07 -12.42 3.84
C ALA A 178 18.96 -13.56 4.87
N MET A 179 18.59 -13.23 6.11
CA MET A 179 18.40 -14.22 7.17
C MET A 179 17.24 -15.17 6.88
N ILE A 180 16.11 -14.65 6.36
CA ILE A 180 14.96 -15.47 5.99
C ILE A 180 15.34 -16.39 4.83
N TYR A 181 15.99 -15.85 3.80
CA TYR A 181 16.40 -16.59 2.62
C TYR A 181 17.33 -17.76 2.98
N ALA A 182 18.36 -17.51 3.78
CA ALA A 182 19.30 -18.53 4.23
C ALA A 182 18.62 -19.70 4.99
N LYS A 183 17.54 -19.41 5.74
CA LYS A 183 16.84 -20.40 6.56
C LYS A 183 15.70 -21.12 5.84
N LYS A 184 15.03 -20.45 4.91
CA LYS A 184 13.74 -20.92 4.36
C LYS A 184 13.73 -21.12 2.85
N CYS A 185 14.80 -20.79 2.15
CA CYS A 185 14.85 -20.80 0.70
C CYS A 185 15.99 -21.65 0.13
N GLN A 186 15.73 -22.30 -0.99
CA GLN A 186 16.75 -22.91 -1.83
C GLN A 186 17.63 -21.81 -2.44
N LYS A 187 18.93 -22.10 -2.58
CA LYS A 187 19.87 -21.17 -3.21
C LYS A 187 19.60 -21.08 -4.71
N THR A 188 19.79 -19.89 -5.26
CA THR A 188 19.77 -19.59 -6.68
C THR A 188 20.84 -18.54 -6.97
N ASP A 189 21.42 -18.58 -8.16
CA ASP A 189 22.38 -17.60 -8.68
C ASP A 189 21.71 -16.52 -9.55
N GLU A 190 20.39 -16.64 -9.76
CA GLU A 190 19.60 -15.68 -10.52
C GLU A 190 19.73 -14.26 -9.95
N LYS A 191 19.84 -13.30 -10.89
CA LYS A 191 19.91 -11.87 -10.64
C LYS A 191 18.63 -11.20 -11.13
N PHE A 192 18.20 -10.16 -10.41
CA PHE A 192 16.91 -9.53 -10.66
C PHE A 192 17.06 -8.02 -10.77
N ASP A 193 16.53 -7.46 -11.85
CA ASP A 193 16.51 -6.01 -12.08
C ASP A 193 15.54 -5.28 -11.14
N SER A 194 14.57 -6.00 -10.56
CA SER A 194 13.55 -5.43 -9.68
C SER A 194 13.18 -6.34 -8.51
N VAL A 195 12.67 -5.72 -7.44
CA VAL A 195 12.12 -6.43 -6.28
C VAL A 195 10.88 -7.22 -6.70
N ALA A 196 10.09 -6.71 -7.64
CA ALA A 196 8.92 -7.39 -8.17
C ALA A 196 9.30 -8.69 -8.91
N ALA A 197 10.33 -8.64 -9.77
CA ALA A 197 10.87 -9.79 -10.49
C ALA A 197 11.40 -10.85 -9.51
N ALA A 198 12.19 -10.44 -8.52
CA ALA A 198 12.70 -11.35 -7.47
C ALA A 198 11.55 -12.06 -6.72
N LYS A 199 10.50 -11.33 -6.34
CA LYS A 199 9.34 -11.91 -5.64
C LYS A 199 8.53 -12.84 -6.55
N ALA A 200 8.34 -12.46 -7.81
CA ALA A 200 7.67 -13.29 -8.79
C ALA A 200 8.44 -14.60 -9.04
N PHE A 201 9.77 -14.54 -9.08
CA PHE A 201 10.63 -15.73 -9.15
C PHE A 201 10.44 -16.63 -7.94
N VAL A 202 10.54 -16.07 -6.73
CA VAL A 202 10.37 -16.82 -5.47
C VAL A 202 9.04 -17.56 -5.43
N ILE A 203 7.95 -16.90 -5.85
CA ILE A 203 6.61 -17.52 -5.88
C ILE A 203 6.53 -18.60 -6.96
N SER A 204 6.95 -18.29 -8.20
CA SER A 204 6.75 -19.19 -9.34
C SER A 204 7.59 -20.45 -9.28
N HIS A 205 8.82 -20.35 -8.76
CA HIS A 205 9.75 -21.48 -8.64
C HIS A 205 9.63 -22.18 -7.27
N LYS A 206 8.80 -21.65 -6.36
CA LYS A 206 8.56 -22.21 -5.02
C LYS A 206 9.85 -22.48 -4.24
N ILE A 207 10.88 -21.66 -4.44
CA ILE A 207 12.19 -21.87 -3.80
C ILE A 207 12.13 -21.65 -2.28
N CYS A 208 11.13 -20.94 -1.78
CA CYS A 208 10.96 -20.63 -0.36
C CYS A 208 9.68 -21.28 0.21
N LYS A 209 9.75 -21.82 1.43
CA LYS A 209 8.57 -22.35 2.15
C LYS A 209 7.91 -21.27 3.02
N ASP A 210 6.59 -21.17 2.92
CA ASP A 210 5.71 -20.44 3.85
C ASP A 210 6.12 -18.98 4.14
N LEU A 211 6.35 -18.20 3.09
CA LEU A 211 6.61 -16.77 3.24
C LEU A 211 5.29 -15.99 3.31
N ASN A 212 5.04 -15.35 4.46
CA ASN A 212 4.02 -14.32 4.55
C ASN A 212 4.41 -13.08 3.68
N PRO A 213 3.47 -12.16 3.37
CA PRO A 213 3.75 -11.04 2.47
C PRO A 213 4.93 -10.15 2.89
N LYS A 214 5.15 -9.95 4.21
CA LYS A 214 6.26 -9.16 4.74
C LYS A 214 7.60 -9.89 4.55
N ALA A 215 7.64 -11.19 4.82
CA ALA A 215 8.81 -12.03 4.60
C ALA A 215 9.16 -12.11 3.10
N LEU A 216 8.16 -12.25 2.24
CA LEU A 216 8.36 -12.22 0.79
C LEU A 216 8.94 -10.87 0.32
N GLN A 217 8.43 -9.75 0.84
CA GLN A 217 9.01 -8.44 0.54
C GLN A 217 10.48 -8.33 0.96
N ALA A 218 10.81 -8.83 2.16
CA ALA A 218 12.17 -8.82 2.68
C ALA A 218 13.12 -9.65 1.81
N VAL A 219 12.72 -10.89 1.47
CA VAL A 219 13.50 -11.76 0.57
C VAL A 219 13.65 -11.12 -0.81
N GLY A 220 12.59 -10.51 -1.35
CA GLY A 220 12.66 -9.80 -2.63
C GLY A 220 13.67 -8.65 -2.62
N LEU A 221 13.70 -7.84 -1.56
CA LEU A 221 14.68 -6.77 -1.41
C LEU A 221 16.11 -7.30 -1.31
N TYR A 222 16.31 -8.39 -0.58
CA TYR A 222 17.61 -9.05 -0.49
C TYR A 222 18.07 -9.56 -1.86
N LEU A 223 17.23 -10.34 -2.54
CA LEU A 223 17.55 -10.96 -3.82
C LEU A 223 17.86 -9.92 -4.91
N LYS A 224 17.18 -8.77 -4.89
CA LYS A 224 17.44 -7.66 -5.83
C LYS A 224 18.78 -6.95 -5.57
N ASN A 225 19.27 -6.93 -4.33
CA ASN A 225 20.42 -6.11 -3.92
C ASN A 225 21.71 -6.92 -3.62
N ARG A 226 21.72 -8.24 -3.84
CA ARG A 226 22.85 -9.14 -3.56
C ARG A 226 23.67 -9.47 -4.81
#